data_AF-B3S3J6-F1
#
_entry.id   AF-B3S3J6-F1
#
_cell.length_a   1.000
_cell.length_b   1.000
_cell.length_c   1.000
_cell.angle_alpha   90.00
_cell.angle_beta   90.00
_cell.angle_gamma   90.00
#
_symmetry.space_group_name_H-M   'P 1'
#
loop_
_entity.id
_entity.type
_entity.pdbx_description
1 polymer ?
#
loop_
_entity_poly.entity_id
_entity_poly.type
_entity_poly.pdbx_seq_one_letter_code
_entity_poly.pdbx_strand_id
1 'polypeptide(L)'
;RLCFVDLAGSERQAKTQALGMHIGEAGKINNSLMTLGKCIEAMRYNQYHRNHPRIVPFRESQLTRWLQNHFAGRGLISMIVNISPCTQVYDETLHVLKFSAIAKQVS
;
A
#
# COMPACT_ATOMS: atom_id res chain seq x y z
N ARG A 1 18.90 5.97 6.99
CA ARG A 1 17.82 5.93 8.01
C ARG A 1 17.09 4.62 7.83
N LEU A 2 16.91 3.85 8.90
CA LEU A 2 16.10 2.64 8.88
C LEU A 2 14.72 2.98 9.46
N CYS A 3 13.66 2.45 8.86
CA CYS A 3 12.29 2.65 9.32
C CYS A 3 11.58 1.29 9.29
N PHE A 4 10.96 0.94 10.41
CA PHE A 4 10.02 -0.17 10.49
C PHE A 4 8.63 0.42 10.45
N VAL A 5 7.80 -0.10 9.56
CA VAL A 5 6.42 0.32 9.38
C VAL A 5 5.55 -0.90 9.58
N ASP A 6 4.68 -0.83 10.57
CA ASP A 6 3.60 -1.79 10.74
C ASP A 6 2.36 -1.23 10.04
N LEU A 7 1.88 -1.96 9.04
CA LEU A 7 0.70 -1.59 8.27
C LEU A 7 -0.46 -2.37 8.83
N ALA A 8 -1.59 -1.69 9.06
CA ALA A 8 -2.81 -2.38 9.44
C ALA A 8 -3.25 -3.37 8.36
N GLY A 9 -4.19 -4.24 8.72
CA GLY A 9 -4.72 -5.23 7.81
C GLY A 9 -5.41 -4.61 6.58
N SER A 10 -5.32 -5.31 5.44
CA SER A 10 -5.89 -4.88 4.16
C SER A 10 -7.37 -5.23 4.02
N GLU A 11 -7.99 -5.80 5.05
CA GLU A 11 -9.37 -6.25 5.00
C GLU A 11 -10.35 -5.11 4.70
N ARG A 12 -11.35 -5.44 3.88
CA ARG A 12 -12.43 -4.51 3.58
C ARG A 12 -13.22 -4.19 4.85
N GLN A 13 -13.35 -2.90 5.15
CA GLN A 13 -14.16 -2.36 6.25
C GLN A 13 -15.59 -2.93 6.31
N ALA A 14 -16.18 -3.33 5.18
CA ALA A 14 -17.50 -3.96 5.14
C ALA A 14 -17.59 -5.28 5.93
N LYS A 15 -16.46 -5.96 6.20
CA LYS A 15 -16.39 -7.17 7.03
C LYS A 15 -16.17 -6.88 8.51
N THR A 16 -15.72 -5.68 8.87
CA THR A 16 -15.56 -5.26 10.26
C THR A 16 -16.89 -4.67 10.73
N GLN A 17 -17.55 -5.30 11.71
CA GLN A 17 -18.76 -4.75 12.38
C GLN A 17 -18.44 -3.52 13.25
N ALA A 18 -17.51 -2.66 12.81
CA ALA A 18 -17.11 -1.48 13.54
C ALA A 18 -18.24 -0.43 13.49
N LEU A 19 -19.02 -0.33 14.56
CA LEU A 19 -20.04 0.70 14.75
C LEU A 19 -19.41 1.97 15.35
N GLY A 20 -19.78 3.16 14.84
CA GLY A 20 -19.44 4.45 15.46
C GLY A 20 -18.03 4.99 15.16
N MET A 21 -17.35 5.56 16.19
CA MET A 21 -16.07 6.29 16.04
C MET A 21 -14.94 5.46 15.38
N HIS A 22 -15.01 4.13 15.47
CA HIS A 22 -14.05 3.22 14.82
C HIS A 22 -14.14 3.20 13.28
N ILE A 23 -15.24 3.67 12.68
CA ILE A 23 -15.37 3.79 11.21
C ILE A 23 -14.40 4.86 10.67
N GLY A 24 -14.22 5.97 11.39
CA GLY A 24 -13.34 7.06 10.98
C GLY A 24 -11.85 6.69 11.04
N GLU A 25 -11.46 5.89 12.02
CA GLU A 25 -10.09 5.40 12.18
C GLU A 25 -9.76 4.30 11.15
N ALA A 26 -10.63 3.29 11.02
CA ALA A 26 -10.51 2.27 9.99
C ALA A 26 -10.52 2.87 8.56
N GLY A 27 -11.22 4.00 8.36
CA GLY A 27 -11.24 4.72 7.08
C GLY A 27 -9.91 5.39 6.75
N LYS A 28 -9.24 6.00 7.74
CA LYS A 28 -7.90 6.60 7.57
C LYS A 28 -6.81 5.54 7.34
N ILE A 29 -6.97 4.39 7.97
CA ILE A 29 -6.09 3.22 7.82
C ILE A 29 -6.16 2.68 6.38
N ASN A 30 -7.36 2.35 5.90
CA ASN A 30 -7.55 1.82 4.54
C ASN A 30 -7.18 2.83 3.46
N ASN A 31 -7.37 4.12 3.73
CA ASN A 31 -6.93 5.18 2.83
C ASN A 31 -5.40 5.17 2.66
N SER A 32 -4.64 4.90 3.72
CA SER A 32 -3.17 4.87 3.66
C SER A 32 -2.65 3.71 2.80
N LEU A 33 -3.23 2.51 2.93
CA LEU A 33 -2.90 1.34 2.10
C LEU A 33 -3.32 1.53 0.63
N MET A 34 -4.54 2.05 0.41
CA MET A 34 -5.03 2.36 -0.93
C MET A 34 -4.11 3.37 -1.62
N THR A 35 -3.71 4.43 -0.91
CA THR A 35 -2.80 5.45 -1.42
C THR A 35 -1.41 4.88 -1.70
N LEU A 36 -0.91 3.94 -0.88
CA LEU A 36 0.34 3.23 -1.16
C LEU A 36 0.25 2.42 -2.47
N GLY A 37 -0.88 1.74 -2.72
CA GLY A 37 -1.13 1.05 -3.99
C GLY A 37 -1.12 1.98 -5.19
N LYS A 38 -1.82 3.11 -5.10
CA LYS A 38 -1.77 4.14 -6.16
C LYS A 38 -0.35 4.64 -6.42
N CYS A 39 0.45 4.83 -5.37
CA CYS A 39 1.86 5.23 -5.52
C CYS A 39 2.66 4.17 -6.29
N ILE A 40 2.55 2.90 -5.90
CA ILE A 40 3.25 1.78 -6.55
C ILE A 40 2.86 1.65 -8.02
N GLU A 41 1.56 1.74 -8.33
CA GLU A 41 1.09 1.69 -9.72
C GLU A 41 1.61 2.84 -10.57
N ALA A 42 1.61 4.07 -10.04
CA ALA A 42 2.15 5.24 -10.73
C ALA A 42 3.66 5.12 -10.96
N MET A 43 4.41 4.61 -9.98
CA MET A 43 5.85 4.37 -10.13
C MET A 43 6.15 3.30 -11.18
N ARG A 44 5.42 2.18 -11.14
CA ARG A 44 5.52 1.15 -12.18
C ARG A 44 5.23 1.73 -13.57
N TYR A 45 4.17 2.55 -13.69
CA TYR A 45 3.85 3.20 -14.96
C TYR A 45 5.03 4.07 -15.45
N ASN A 46 5.62 4.87 -14.57
CA ASN A 46 6.72 5.78 -14.88
C ASN A 46 7.99 5.06 -15.31
N GLN A 47 8.26 3.85 -14.80
CA GLN A 47 9.38 3.03 -15.25
C GLN A 47 9.30 2.70 -16.75
N TYR A 48 8.10 2.44 -17.26
CA TYR A 48 7.86 2.12 -18.67
C TYR A 48 7.60 3.36 -19.54
N HIS A 49 7.19 4.49 -18.95
CA HIS A 49 6.78 5.70 -19.67
C HIS A 49 7.65 6.92 -19.29
N ARG A 50 8.97 6.79 -19.43
CA ARG A 50 9.93 7.82 -19.01
C ARG A 50 9.72 9.20 -19.64
N ASN A 51 9.18 9.24 -20.86
CA ASN A 51 8.94 10.50 -21.58
C ASN A 51 7.66 11.22 -21.12
N HIS A 52 6.73 10.51 -20.47
CA HIS A 52 5.43 11.05 -20.04
C HIS A 52 5.07 10.52 -18.63
N PRO A 53 5.86 10.85 -17.60
CA PRO A 53 5.64 10.34 -16.26
C PRO A 53 4.37 10.93 -15.64
N ARG A 54 3.65 10.09 -14.89
CA ARG A 54 2.54 10.49 -14.01
C ARG A 54 3.07 11.01 -12.68
N ILE A 55 2.32 11.92 -12.05
CA ILE A 55 2.58 12.34 -10.68
C ILE A 55 2.31 11.16 -9.74
N VAL A 56 3.28 10.82 -8.90
CA VAL A 56 3.11 9.80 -7.86
C VAL A 56 2.45 10.46 -6.63
N PRO A 57 1.29 9.97 -6.16
CA PRO A 57 0.48 10.63 -5.12
C PRO A 57 1.01 10.45 -3.68
N PHE A 58 2.32 10.64 -3.46
CA PHE A 58 2.92 10.53 -2.12
C PHE A 58 2.33 11.50 -1.08
N ARG A 59 1.70 12.59 -1.52
CA ARG A 59 1.14 13.61 -0.63
C ARG A 59 -0.28 13.30 -0.14
N GLU A 60 -0.94 12.30 -0.72
CA GLU A 60 -2.33 11.96 -0.38
C GLU A 60 -2.47 11.26 0.98
N SER A 61 -1.39 10.70 1.54
CA SER A 61 -1.38 10.15 2.90
C SER A 61 -0.10 10.50 3.64
N GLN A 62 -0.17 10.54 4.99
CA GLN A 62 1.05 10.74 5.78
C GLN A 62 2.03 9.60 5.55
N LEU A 63 1.57 8.34 5.56
CA LEU A 63 2.39 7.14 5.34
C LEU A 63 3.21 7.25 4.05
N THR A 64 2.55 7.51 2.92
CA THR A 64 3.24 7.58 1.62
C THR A 64 4.20 8.77 1.55
N ARG A 65 3.92 9.87 2.28
CA ARG A 65 4.85 10.99 2.41
C ARG A 65 6.12 10.63 3.17
N TRP A 66 6.01 9.82 4.24
CA TRP A 66 7.18 9.31 4.98
C TRP A 66 8.01 8.34 4.13
N LEU A 67 7.34 7.50 3.33
CA LEU A 67 7.98 6.50 2.49
C LEU A 67 8.53 7.04 1.16
N GLN A 68 8.14 8.25 0.75
CA GLN A 68 8.57 8.87 -0.50
C GLN A 68 10.09 8.79 -0.72
N ASN A 69 10.89 9.11 0.29
CA ASN A 69 12.35 9.10 0.19
C ASN A 69 12.94 7.69 0.03
N HIS A 70 12.22 6.65 0.46
CA HIS A 70 12.64 5.27 0.28
C HIS A 70 12.29 4.75 -1.12
N PHE A 71 11.14 5.18 -1.68
CA PHE A 71 10.68 4.75 -3.00
C PHE A 71 11.25 5.55 -4.18
N ALA A 72 11.40 6.87 -4.03
CA ALA A 72 11.87 7.77 -5.09
C ALA A 72 13.33 8.20 -4.92
N GLY A 73 14.00 7.74 -3.86
CA GLY A 73 15.38 8.09 -3.52
C GLY A 73 16.34 6.91 -3.69
N ARG A 74 17.41 6.88 -2.88
CA ARG A 74 18.38 5.77 -2.83
C ARG A 74 18.10 4.79 -1.68
N GLY A 75 16.85 4.76 -1.19
CA GLY A 75 16.47 3.87 -0.09
C GLY A 75 16.31 2.43 -0.56
N LEU A 76 16.64 1.48 0.30
CA LEU A 76 16.24 0.09 0.12
C LEU A 76 14.90 -0.14 0.81
N ILE A 77 14.02 -0.89 0.18
CA ILE A 77 12.72 -1.27 0.72
C ILE A 77 12.64 -2.79 0.77
N SER A 78 12.21 -3.30 1.91
CA SER A 78 11.79 -4.69 2.09
C SER A 78 10.35 -4.68 2.56
N MET A 79 9.53 -5.55 1.99
CA MET A 79 8.12 -5.71 2.34
C MET A 79 7.90 -7.13 2.83
N ILE A 80 7.34 -7.27 4.03
CA ILE A 80 6.89 -8.54 4.58
C ILE A 80 5.39 -8.62 4.37
N VAL A 81 4.92 -9.74 3.82
CA VAL A 81 3.53 -9.93 3.43
C VAL A 81 2.94 -11.08 4.23
N ASN A 82 1.98 -10.76 5.08
CA ASN A 82 1.29 -11.74 5.92
C ASN A 82 0.03 -12.22 5.22
N ILE A 83 -0.14 -13.53 5.09
CA ILE A 83 -1.30 -14.17 4.47
C ILE A 83 -1.95 -15.16 5.43
N SER A 84 -3.24 -15.44 5.20
CA SER A 84 -3.98 -16.45 5.95
C SER A 84 -4.34 -17.62 5.03
N PRO A 85 -4.17 -18.89 5.48
CA PRO A 85 -4.61 -20.06 4.71
C PRO A 85 -6.13 -20.26 4.74
N CYS A 86 -6.89 -19.45 5.49
CA CYS A 86 -8.34 -19.60 5.60
C CYS A 86 -9.05 -19.23 4.29
N THR A 87 -9.93 -20.10 3.80
CA THR A 87 -10.68 -19.91 2.56
C THR A 87 -11.63 -18.71 2.61
N GLN A 88 -12.11 -18.32 3.79
CA GLN A 88 -13.02 -17.17 3.97
C GLN A 88 -12.37 -15.81 3.64
N VAL A 89 -11.03 -15.76 3.63
CA VAL A 89 -10.23 -14.56 3.30
C VAL A 89 -9.39 -14.77 2.04
N TYR A 90 -9.75 -15.74 1.20
CA TYR A 90 -9.06 -16.04 -0.05
C TYR A 90 -8.92 -14.81 -0.95
N ASP A 91 -10.00 -14.04 -1.16
CA ASP A 91 -9.97 -12.87 -2.03
C ASP A 91 -9.01 -11.77 -1.51
N GLU A 92 -8.97 -11.57 -0.19
CA GLU A 92 -8.06 -10.60 0.44
C GLU A 92 -6.60 -11.07 0.33
N THR A 93 -6.37 -12.37 0.55
CA THR A 93 -5.05 -13.00 0.38
C THR A 93 -4.56 -12.86 -1.06
N LEU A 94 -5.43 -13.15 -2.04
CA LEU A 94 -5.11 -13.00 -3.46
C LEU A 94 -4.85 -11.54 -3.82
N HIS A 95 -5.62 -10.60 -3.27
CA HIS A 95 -5.43 -9.17 -3.48
C HIS A 95 -4.06 -8.70 -2.99
N VAL A 96 -3.69 -9.06 -1.74
CA VAL A 96 -2.39 -8.73 -1.15
C VAL A 96 -1.24 -9.36 -1.92
N LEU A 97 -1.36 -10.61 -2.37
CA LEU A 97 -0.34 -11.27 -3.19
C LEU A 97 -0.14 -10.54 -4.53
N LYS A 98 -1.22 -10.17 -5.22
CA LYS A 98 -1.14 -9.38 -6.46
C LYS A 98 -0.47 -8.03 -6.23
N PHE A 99 -0.84 -7.33 -5.17
CA PHE A 99 -0.21 -6.08 -4.77
C PHE A 99 1.29 -6.25 -4.55
N SER A 100 1.71 -7.27 -3.79
CA SER A 100 3.13 -7.53 -3.50
C SER A 100 3.94 -7.84 -4.76
N ALA A 101 3.35 -8.56 -5.72
CA ALA A 101 3.98 -8.87 -6.99
C ALA A 101 4.25 -7.61 -7.81
N ILE A 102 3.32 -6.64 -7.79
CA ILE A 102 3.50 -5.33 -8.43
C ILE A 102 4.56 -4.51 -7.68
N ALA A 103 4.49 -4.47 -6.35
CA ALA A 103 5.44 -3.73 -5.51
C ALA A 103 6.90 -4.17 -5.76
N LYS A 104 7.12 -5.48 -5.95
CA LYS A 104 8.44 -6.05 -6.29
C LYS A 104 9.00 -5.57 -7.63
N GLN A 105 8.14 -5.18 -8.57
CA GLN A 105 8.54 -4.71 -9.90
C GLN A 105 8.93 -3.22 -9.90
N VAL A 106 8.66 -2.51 -8.81
CA VAL A 106 9.03 -1.10 -8.70
C VAL A 106 10.48 -1.00 -8.23
N SER A 107 11.28 -0.20 -8.93
CA SER A 107 12.72 -0.03 -8.70
C SER A 107 13.12 1.43 -8.75
#